data_AF-A0A537N5V8-F1
#
_entry.id   AF-A0A537N5V8-F1
#
_cell.length_a   1.000
_cell.length_b   1.000
_cell.length_c   1.000
_cell.angle_alpha   90.00
_cell.angle_beta   90.00
_cell.angle_gamma   90.00
#
_symmetry.space_group_name_H-M   'P 1'
#
loop_
_entity.id
_entity.type
_entity.pdbx_description
1 polymer ?
#
loop_
_entity_poly.entity_id
_entity_poly.type
_entity_poly.pdbx_seq_one_letter_code
_entity_poly.pdbx_strand_id
1 'polypeptide(L)' 'MPDDTSSERVSALAAAARVPLAPDDAGRIARAIAPTAGRFAAAQIDLPLEVEPASFNVVQRREIER' A
#
# COMPACT_ATOMS: atom_id res chain seq x y z
N MET A 1 1.44 -2.22 -13.58
CA MET A 1 1.06 -2.71 -12.24
C MET A 1 1.20 -4.22 -11.99
N PRO A 2 1.27 -5.14 -12.99
CA PRO A 2 1.55 -6.56 -12.68
C PRO A 2 2.95 -6.79 -12.09
N ASP A 3 3.93 -6.00 -12.54
CA ASP A 3 5.34 -6.11 -12.12
C ASP A 3 5.62 -5.54 -10.73
N ASP A 4 4.66 -4.87 -10.10
CA ASP A 4 4.83 -4.22 -8.80
C ASP A 4 4.93 -5.21 -7.64
N THR A 5 4.65 -6.49 -7.89
CA THR A 5 4.66 -7.55 -6.86
C THR A 5 5.73 -8.62 -7.10
N SER A 6 6.72 -8.36 -7.96
CA SER A 6 7.82 -9.31 -8.19
C SER A 6 8.66 -9.54 -6.93
N SER A 7 9.27 -10.74 -6.82
CA SER A 7 10.16 -11.06 -5.71
C SER A 7 11.35 -10.09 -5.62
N GLU A 8 11.88 -9.66 -6.77
CA GLU A 8 12.97 -8.69 -6.83
C GLU A 8 12.57 -7.34 -6.21
N ARG A 9 11.36 -6.87 -6.54
CA ARG A 9 10.84 -5.60 -6.02
C ARG A 9 10.54 -5.69 -4.52
N VAL A 10 10.01 -6.82 -4.05
CA VAL A 10 9.82 -7.08 -2.61
C VAL A 10 11.16 -7.03 -1.87
N SER A 11 12.21 -7.69 -2.40
CA SER A 11 13.55 -7.65 -1.80
C SER A 11 14.13 -6.23 -1.78
N ALA A 12 13.99 -5.48 -2.88
CA ALA A 12 14.48 -4.10 -2.95
C ALA A 12 13.80 -3.18 -1.93
N LEU A 13 12.47 -3.29 -1.78
CA LEU A 13 11.70 -2.52 -0.80
C LEU A 13 12.05 -2.92 0.63
N ALA A 14 12.21 -4.21 0.91
CA ALA A 14 12.62 -4.69 2.22
C ALA A 14 14.01 -4.17 2.61
N ALA A 15 14.96 -4.17 1.68
CA ALA A 15 16.29 -3.59 1.89
C ALA A 15 16.22 -2.08 2.18
N ALA A 16 15.45 -1.32 1.40
CA ALA A 16 15.26 0.12 1.60
C ALA A 16 14.61 0.43 2.96
N ALA A 17 13.65 -0.39 3.38
CA ALA A 17 12.98 -0.30 4.67
C ALA A 17 13.79 -0.90 5.84
N ARG A 18 14.97 -1.48 5.57
CA ARG A 18 15.81 -2.21 6.53
C ARG A 18 15.08 -3.34 7.26
N VAL A 19 14.18 -4.01 6.56
CA VAL A 19 13.46 -5.19 7.05
C VAL A 19 14.23 -6.45 6.59
N PRO A 20 14.78 -7.25 7.52
CA PRO A 20 15.45 -8.49 7.16
C PRO A 20 14.43 -9.53 6.66
N LEU A 21 14.74 -10.18 5.55
CA LEU A 21 13.94 -11.28 4.98
C LEU A 21 14.81 -12.53 4.84
N ALA A 22 14.21 -13.71 5.02
CA ALA A 22 14.88 -14.93 4.62
C ALA A 22 14.92 -15.04 3.08
N PRO A 23 15.89 -15.78 2.50
CA PRO A 23 16.07 -15.86 1.05
C PRO A 23 14.81 -16.24 0.25
N ASP A 24 13.95 -17.10 0.81
CA ASP A 24 12.74 -17.59 0.12
C ASP A 24 11.48 -16.75 0.40
N ASP A 25 11.55 -15.79 1.33
CA ASP A 25 10.37 -15.07 1.79
C ASP A 25 9.86 -14.07 0.76
N ALA A 26 10.76 -13.45 0.00
CA ALA A 26 10.38 -12.45 -1.01
C ALA A 26 9.41 -13.03 -2.06
N GLY A 27 9.65 -14.26 -2.52
CA GLY A 27 8.76 -14.95 -3.45
C GLY A 27 7.44 -15.41 -2.82
N ARG A 28 7.41 -15.69 -1.51
CA ARG A 28 6.16 -15.98 -0.78
C ARG A 28 5.33 -14.72 -0.60
N ILE A 29 5.96 -13.62 -0.17
CA ILE A 29 5.33 -12.32 0.01
C ILE A 29 4.75 -11.82 -1.31
N ALA A 30 5.53 -11.86 -2.39
CA ALA A 30 5.09 -11.54 -3.75
C ALA A 30 3.77 -12.23 -4.12
N ARG A 31 3.71 -13.56 -3.94
CA ARG A 31 2.49 -14.36 -4.20
C ARG A 31 1.33 -14.01 -3.28
N ALA A 32 1.61 -13.70 -2.02
CA ALA A 32 0.58 -13.35 -1.04
C ALA A 32 -0.07 -11.98 -1.34
N ILE A 33 0.70 -10.99 -1.79
CA ILE A 33 0.21 -9.63 -2.04
C ILE A 33 -0.40 -9.45 -3.44
N ALA A 34 -0.02 -10.28 -4.41
CA ALA A 34 -0.44 -10.16 -5.81
C ALA A 34 -1.97 -10.07 -6.01
N PRO A 35 -2.82 -10.88 -5.35
CA PRO A 35 -4.27 -10.79 -5.53
C PRO A 35 -4.83 -9.43 -5.06
N THR A 36 -4.33 -8.92 -3.95
CA THR A 36 -4.76 -7.64 -3.38
C THR A 36 -4.29 -6.47 -4.24
N ALA A 37 -3.02 -6.47 -4.66
CA ALA A 37 -2.48 -5.47 -5.57
C ALA A 37 -3.25 -5.45 -6.90
N GLY A 38 -3.57 -6.62 -7.46
CA GLY A 38 -4.39 -6.73 -8.67
C GLY A 38 -5.79 -6.13 -8.50
N ARG A 39 -6.46 -6.37 -7.37
CA ARG A 39 -7.78 -5.77 -7.08
C ARG A 39 -7.70 -4.24 -6.98
N PHE A 40 -6.70 -3.70 -6.29
CA PHE A 40 -6.54 -2.25 -6.19
C PHE A 40 -6.20 -1.59 -7.52
N ALA A 41 -5.34 -2.22 -8.33
CA ALA A 41 -5.03 -1.74 -9.67
C ALA A 41 -6.27 -1.75 -10.59
N ALA A 42 -7.10 -2.80 -10.49
CA ALA A 42 -8.36 -2.90 -11.24
C ALA A 42 -9.43 -1.92 -10.77
N ALA A 43 -9.46 -1.59 -9.48
CA ALA A 43 -10.44 -0.67 -8.90
C ALA A 43 -10.29 0.77 -9.41
N GLN A 44 -9.17 1.13 -10.04
CA GLN A 44 -8.88 2.47 -10.58
C GLN A 44 -9.35 3.57 -9.61
N ILE A 45 -8.98 3.43 -8.34
CA ILE A 45 -9.43 4.36 -7.30
C ILE A 45 -8.86 5.72 -7.63
N ASP A 46 -9.72 6.59 -8.15
CA ASP A 46 -9.37 7.97 -8.40
C ASP A 46 -9.26 8.67 -7.04
N LEU A 47 -8.14 9.37 -6.84
CA LEU A 47 -7.87 10.10 -5.61
C LEU A 47 -7.71 11.57 -6.03
N PRO A 48 -8.82 12.31 -6.16
CA PRO A 48 -8.77 13.73 -6.49
C PRO A 48 -7.92 14.45 -5.44
N LEU A 49 -7.07 15.36 -5.90
CA LEU A 49 -6.15 16.11 -5.03
C LEU A 49 -6.88 17.01 -4.00
N GLU A 50 -8.18 17.18 -4.15
CA GLU A 50 -9.07 17.95 -3.26
C GLU A 50 -9.74 17.09 -2.18
N VAL A 51 -9.52 15.76 -2.17
CA VAL A 51 -10.11 14.89 -1.15
C VAL A 51 -9.28 14.97 0.12
N GLU A 52 -9.86 15.61 1.13
CA GLU A 52 -9.26 15.72 2.45
C GLU A 52 -9.12 14.34 3.13
N PRO A 53 -8.00 14.05 3.81
CA PRO A 53 -7.82 12.81 4.55
C PRO A 53 -8.92 12.58 5.58
N ALA A 54 -9.31 11.32 5.79
CA ALA A 54 -10.32 10.96 6.78
C ALA A 54 -10.01 11.48 8.20
N SER A 55 -8.73 11.56 8.56
CA SER A 55 -8.28 12.14 9.84
C SER A 55 -8.63 13.63 9.96
N PHE A 56 -8.55 14.40 8.88
CA PHE A 56 -8.89 15.82 8.86
C PHE A 56 -10.38 16.03 9.14
N ASN A 57 -11.24 15.29 8.45
CA ASN A 57 -12.69 15.33 8.66
C ASN A 57 -13.10 14.98 10.10
N VAL A 58 -12.43 14.02 10.74
CA VAL A 58 -12.71 13.63 12.13
C VAL A 58 -12.33 14.73 13.12
N VAL A 59 -11.21 15.43 12.91
CA VAL A 59 -10.79 16.55 13.77
C VAL A 59 -11.73 17.74 13.59
N GLN A 60 -12.00 18.13 12.35
CA GLN A 60 -12.86 19.29 12.05
C GLN A 60 -14.27 19.13 12.63
N ARG A 61 -14.89 17.94 12.53
CA ARG A 61 -16.22 17.69 13.10
C ARG A 61 -16.23 17.81 14.62
N ARG A 62 -15.16 17.39 15.32
CA ARG A 62 -15.04 17.54 16.77
C ARG A 62 -14.90 19.00 17.22
N GLU A 63 -14.31 19.86 16.40
CA GLU A 63 -14.18 21.29 16.71
C GLU A 63 -15.50 22.05 16.51
N ILE A 64 -16.34 21.62 15.56
CA ILE A 64 -17.67 22.21 15.32
C ILE A 64 -18.67 21.87 16.44
N GLU A 65 -18.53 20.70 17.07
CA GLU A 65 -19.40 20.22 18.16
C GLU A 65 -19.02 20.77 19.56
N ARG A 66 -17.95 21.56 19.67
CA ARG A 66 -17.45 22.17 20.91
C ARG A 66 -17.83 23.63 21.04
#